data_AF-A0A6G3QLP9-F1
#
_entry.id   AF-A0A6G3QLP9-F1
#
_cell.length_a   1.000
_cell.length_b   1.000
_cell.length_c   1.000
_cell.angle_alpha   90.00
_cell.angle_beta   90.00
_cell.angle_gamma   90.00
#
_symmetry.space_group_name_H-M   'P 1'
#
loop_
_entity.id
_entity.type
_entity.pdbx_description
1 polymer ?
#
loop_
_entity_poly.entity_id
_entity_poly.type
_entity_poly.pdbx_seq_one_letter_code
_entity_poly.pdbx_strand_id
1 'polypeptide(L)' 'MGVTLAKGGNVSLSKAAPNLTQVMIGLGWDARSTTGAPFDLDASALLCANGRVLSDEHFVFFNNLKSP' A
#
# COMPACT_ATOMS: atom_id res chain seq x y z
N MET A 1 8.45 -15.53 9.10
CA MET A 1 9.29 -15.32 7.90
C MET A 1 8.71 -14.15 7.12
N GLY A 2 9.48 -13.07 6.96
CA GLY A 2 9.10 -11.97 6.06
C GLY A 2 9.59 -12.25 4.65
N VAL A 3 8.89 -11.73 3.65
CA VAL A 3 9.40 -11.71 2.27
C VAL A 3 10.02 -10.34 2.03
N THR A 4 11.31 -10.30 1.75
CA THR A 4 11.98 -9.06 1.34
C THR A 4 11.75 -8.83 -0.14
N LEU A 5 11.07 -7.74 -0.47
CA LEU A 5 10.83 -7.31 -1.85
C LEU A 5 12.01 -6.45 -2.33
N ALA A 6 12.58 -6.79 -3.49
CA ALA A 6 13.45 -5.89 -4.23
C ALA A 6 12.62 -4.83 -4.95
N LYS A 7 13.19 -3.64 -5.18
CA LYS A 7 12.53 -2.60 -5.98
C LYS A 7 12.16 -3.14 -7.37
N GLY A 8 10.88 -3.02 -7.74
CA GLY A 8 10.34 -3.56 -8.99
C GLY A 8 10.05 -5.07 -8.97
N GLY A 9 10.26 -5.74 -7.84
CA GLY A 9 9.95 -7.16 -7.67
C GLY A 9 8.46 -7.40 -7.37
N ASN A 10 7.94 -8.54 -7.83
CA ASN A 10 6.63 -9.04 -7.46
C ASN A 10 6.77 -10.18 -6.44
N VAL A 11 5.92 -10.18 -5.42
CA VAL A 11 5.75 -11.33 -4.52
C VAL A 11 4.45 -12.05 -4.84
N SER A 12 4.51 -13.38 -4.93
CA SER A 12 3.33 -14.21 -5.04
C SER A 12 2.75 -14.44 -3.65
N LEU A 13 1.64 -13.76 -3.34
CA LEU A 13 0.92 -13.93 -2.08
C LEU A 13 0.31 -15.32 -1.95
N SER A 14 -0.08 -15.96 -3.06
CA SER A 14 -0.61 -17.33 -3.07
C SER A 14 0.42 -18.38 -2.65
N LYS A 15 1.70 -18.18 -2.97
CA LYS A 15 2.80 -19.03 -2.48
C LYS A 15 3.09 -18.82 -1.00
N ALA A 16 2.92 -17.59 -0.50
CA ALA A 16 3.19 -17.25 0.89
C ALA A 16 2.03 -17.65 1.82
N ALA A 17 0.78 -17.51 1.36
CA ALA A 17 -0.44 -17.76 2.10
C ALA A 17 -1.56 -18.24 1.15
N PRO A 18 -1.64 -19.55 0.85
CA PRO A 18 -2.78 -20.12 0.13
C PRO A 18 -4.05 -19.89 0.96
N ASN A 19 -5.07 -19.24 0.38
CA ASN A 19 -6.30 -18.75 1.03
C ASN A 19 -6.17 -17.45 1.84
N LEU A 20 -5.30 -16.52 1.41
CA LEU A 20 -5.23 -15.19 1.98
C LEU A 20 -6.59 -14.46 1.86
N THR A 21 -7.26 -14.22 2.98
CA THR A 21 -8.54 -13.51 3.05
C THR A 21 -8.41 -12.08 3.55
N GLN A 22 -7.30 -11.75 4.23
CA GLN A 22 -7.06 -10.47 4.88
C GLN A 22 -5.60 -10.08 4.70
N VAL A 23 -5.35 -8.80 4.41
CA VAL A 23 -4.00 -8.23 4.25
C VAL A 23 -3.92 -6.95 5.05
N MET A 24 -2.82 -6.78 5.77
CA MET A 24 -2.47 -5.53 6.43
C MET A 24 -1.23 -4.96 5.77
N ILE A 25 -1.31 -3.70 5.35
CA ILE A 25 -0.18 -2.96 4.79
C ILE A 25 0.27 -1.94 5.84
N GLY A 26 1.56 -1.91 6.15
CA GLY A 26 2.17 -0.92 7.02
C GLY A 26 3.28 -0.18 6.28
N LEU A 27 3.29 1.15 6.39
CA LEU A 27 4.36 2.03 5.91
C LEU A 27 5.04 2.65 7.13
N GLY A 28 6.37 2.52 7.20
CA GLY A 28 7.18 3.11 8.26
C GLY A 28 8.39 3.82 7.66
N TRP A 29 8.76 4.96 8.24
CA TRP A 29 9.92 5.74 7.84
C TRP A 29 10.56 6.40 9.05
N ASP A 30 11.86 6.70 8.93
CA ASP A 30 12.55 7.52 9.91
C ASP A 30 12.19 8.99 9.70
N ALA A 31 11.86 9.67 10.81
CA ALA A 31 11.61 11.10 10.78
C ALA A 31 12.85 11.86 10.30
N ARG A 32 12.65 13.02 9.68
CA ARG A 32 13.74 13.89 9.27
C ARG A 32 14.63 14.22 10.47
N SER A 33 15.93 13.92 10.36
CA SER A 33 16.92 14.19 11.40
C SER A 33 17.57 15.57 11.30
N THR A 34 17.36 16.29 10.20
CA THR A 34 17.87 17.64 9.93
C THR A 34 16.80 18.72 10.12
N THR A 35 17.22 19.98 10.17
CA THR A 35 16.28 21.11 10.17
C THR A 35 15.52 21.18 8.84
N GLY A 36 14.23 21.55 8.90
CA GLY A 36 13.37 21.68 7.73
C GLY A 36 11.99 21.03 7.93
N ALA A 37 11.17 21.06 6.87
CA ALA A 37 9.82 20.51 6.90
C ALA A 37 9.83 18.97 7.07
N PRO A 38 8.89 18.38 7.83
CA PRO A 38 8.78 16.93 7.97
C PRO A 38 8.64 16.20 6.63
N PHE A 39 9.01 14.92 6.60
CA PHE A 39 8.59 14.05 5.50
C PHE A 39 7.10 13.76 5.64
N ASP A 40 6.33 14.13 4.63
CA ASP A 40 4.90 13.82 4.52
C ASP A 40 4.76 12.61 3.59
N LEU A 41 4.39 11.47 4.17
CA LEU A 41 4.28 10.21 3.45
C LEU A 41 2.83 9.75 3.48
N ASP A 42 2.32 9.44 2.29
CA ASP A 42 1.00 8.88 2.11
C ASP A 42 1.07 7.40 1.74
N ALA A 43 0.27 6.60 2.44
CA ALA A 43 -0.11 5.27 1.98
C ALA A 43 -1.46 5.37 1.27
N SER A 44 -1.56 4.77 0.09
CA SER A 44 -2.80 4.77 -0.69
C SER A 44 -3.04 3.43 -1.37
N ALA A 45 -4.30 3.12 -1.63
CA ALA A 45 -4.72 1.90 -2.30
C ALA A 45 -5.68 2.20 -3.45
N LEU A 46 -5.50 1.50 -4.56
CA LEU A 46 -6.36 1.57 -5.74
C LEU A 46 -6.94 0.19 -5.98
N LEU A 47 -8.27 0.06 -5.90
CA LEU A 47 -8.92 -1.16 -6.37
C LEU A 47 -9.15 -1.08 -7.87
N CYS A 48 -8.48 -1.98 -8.60
CA CYS A 48 -8.46 -1.97 -10.05
C CYS A 48 -9.04 -3.26 -10.64
N ALA A 49 -9.73 -3.11 -11.77
CA ALA A 49 -10.06 -4.20 -12.68
C ALA A 49 -9.75 -3.76 -14.12
N ASN A 50 -9.31 -4.69 -14.97
CA ASN A 50 -8.99 -4.42 -16.38
C ASN A 50 -8.02 -3.24 -16.58
N GLY A 51 -7.06 -3.08 -15.65
CA GLY A 51 -6.04 -2.02 -15.73
C GLY A 51 -6.54 -0.61 -15.39
N ARG A 52 -7.74 -0.45 -14.85
CA ARG A 52 -8.29 0.84 -14.40
C ARG A 52 -8.88 0.74 -13.00
N VAL A 53 -8.92 1.86 -12.29
CA VAL A 53 -9.66 1.96 -11.02
C VAL A 53 -11.15 1.78 -11.28
N LEU A 54 -11.86 1.13 -10.36
CA LEU A 54 -13.29 0.85 -10.53
C LEU A 54 -14.16 2.12 -10.52
N SER A 55 -13.85 3.05 -9.61
CA SER A 55 -14.41 4.40 -9.55
C SER A 55 -13.53 5.28 -8.65
N ASP A 56 -13.81 6.57 -8.59
CA ASP A 56 -13.08 7.50 -7.72
C ASP A 56 -13.21 7.13 -6.22
N GLU A 57 -14.32 6.53 -5.82
CA GLU A 57 -14.56 6.04 -4.45
C GLU A 57 -13.68 4.84 -4.07
N HIS A 58 -13.16 4.12 -5.06
CA HIS A 58 -12.27 2.97 -4.87
C HIS A 58 -10.79 3.34 -4.78
N PHE A 59 -10.49 4.64 -4.76
CA PHE A 59 -9.19 5.17 -4.42
C PHE A 59 -9.16 5.56 -2.93
N VAL A 60 -8.44 4.80 -2.13
CA VAL A 60 -8.28 5.03 -0.69
C VAL A 60 -7.00 5.79 -0.43
N PHE A 61 -7.09 6.95 0.21
CA PHE A 61 -5.98 7.87 0.50
C PHE A 61 -6.34 8.83 1.65
N PHE A 62 -5.49 9.80 1.98
CA PHE A 62 -5.69 10.71 3.12
C PHE A 62 -7.05 11.42 3.16
N ASN A 63 -7.70 11.65 2.00
CA ASN A 63 -9.01 12.31 1.90
C ASN A 63 -10.17 11.35 1.61
N ASN A 64 -9.91 10.05 1.47
CA ASN A 64 -10.93 9.00 1.32
C ASN A 64 -10.47 7.73 2.05
N LEU A 65 -10.90 7.56 3.31
CA LEU A 65 -10.32 6.56 4.21
C LEU A 65 -10.86 5.14 4.00
N LYS A 66 -11.93 4.96 3.21
CA LYS A 66 -12.60 3.67 3.02
C LYS A 66 -13.14 3.59 1.59
N SER A 67 -12.98 2.42 0.96
CA SER A 67 -13.75 2.10 -0.24
C SER A 67 -15.17 1.65 0.15
N PRO A 68 -16.14 1.73 -0.78
CA PRO A 68 -17.41 1.00 -0.66
C PRO A 68 -17.19 -0.51 -0.43
#